data_AF-A0A917B5T3-F1
#
_entry.id   AF-A0A917B5T3-F1
#
_cell.length_a   1.000
_cell.length_b   1.000
_cell.length_c   1.000
_cell.angle_alpha   90.00
_cell.angle_beta   90.00
_cell.angle_gamma   90.00
#
_symmetry.space_group_name_H-M   'P 1'
#
loop_
_entity.id
_entity.type
_entity.pdbx_description
1 polymer ?
#
loop_
_entity_poly.entity_id
_entity_poly.type
_entity_poly.pdbx_seq_one_letter_code
_entity_poly.pdbx_strand_id
1 'polypeptide(L)'
;MPTTLPRYTLTETPQLTLALDDANVTWPEFGNDRAALLRKLVEAGWEIVRVTQADMIEARRRAVHDGAGAATGAFPHNVAVDLTNEWPE
;
A
#
# COMPACT_ATOMS: atom_id res chain seq x y z
N MET A 1 7.71 31.86 13.39
CA MET A 1 6.73 31.37 12.40
C MET A 1 6.39 29.91 12.72
N PRO A 2 5.26 29.63 13.39
CA PRO A 2 4.76 28.26 13.48
C PRO A 2 4.21 27.87 12.11
N THR A 3 4.80 26.86 11.49
CA THR A 3 4.28 26.25 10.27
C THR A 3 3.15 25.31 10.67
N THR A 4 2.00 25.35 9.97
CA THR A 4 0.84 24.48 10.24
C THR A 4 1.14 22.98 10.01
N LEU A 5 2.20 22.68 9.26
CA LEU A 5 2.59 21.31 8.93
C LEU A 5 3.44 20.66 10.04
N PRO A 6 3.26 19.34 10.28
CA PRO A 6 4.11 18.57 11.19
C PRO A 6 5.58 18.66 10.80
N ARG A 7 6.46 18.66 11.80
CA ARG A 7 7.91 18.59 11.61
C ARG A 7 8.40 17.21 12.00
N TYR A 8 9.18 16.60 11.12
CA TYR A 8 9.88 15.35 11.36
C TYR A 8 11.37 15.63 11.40
N THR A 9 11.99 15.37 12.55
CA THR A 9 13.45 15.42 12.68
C THR A 9 13.99 14.04 12.37
N LEU A 10 14.94 13.96 11.44
CA LEU A 10 15.61 12.72 11.07
C LEU A 10 17.10 12.87 11.33
N THR A 11 17.70 11.82 11.90
CA THR A 11 19.14 11.70 12.07
C THR A 11 19.70 10.93 10.88
N GLU A 12 20.76 11.43 10.26
CA GLU A 12 21.44 10.67 9.20
C GLU A 12 22.01 9.37 9.75
N THR A 13 21.66 8.28 9.08
CA THR A 13 22.23 6.94 9.27
C THR A 13 23.12 6.62 8.07
N PRO A 14 24.05 5.64 8.18
CA PRO A 14 24.87 5.24 7.04
C PRO A 14 24.04 4.88 5.79
N GLN A 15 22.89 4.23 5.98
CA GLN A 15 21.98 3.88 4.90
C GLN A 15 21.33 5.13 4.28
N LEU A 16 20.90 6.09 5.10
CA LEU A 16 20.36 7.34 4.60
C LEU A 16 21.42 8.13 3.84
N THR A 17 22.66 8.10 4.29
CA THR A 17 23.78 8.74 3.60
C THR A 17 23.97 8.18 2.21
N LEU A 18 24.05 6.86 2.08
CA LEU A 18 24.17 6.19 0.77
C LEU A 18 22.98 6.51 -0.14
N ALA A 19 21.76 6.45 0.38
CA ALA A 19 20.57 6.75 -0.40
C ALA A 19 20.57 8.20 -0.93
N LEU A 20 21.06 9.16 -0.14
CA LEU A 20 21.18 10.55 -0.56
C LEU A 20 22.30 10.74 -1.59
N ASP A 21 23.39 9.99 -1.49
CA ASP A 21 24.48 10.04 -2.46
C ASP A 21 24.03 9.46 -3.82
N ASP A 22 23.30 8.34 -3.81
CA ASP A 22 22.66 7.76 -5.00
C ASP A 22 21.61 8.72 -5.60
N ALA A 23 20.83 9.37 -4.74
CA ALA A 23 19.86 10.39 -5.16
C ALA A 23 20.54 11.57 -5.84
N ASN A 24 21.70 12.01 -5.35
CA ASN A 24 22.47 13.11 -5.96
C ASN A 24 23.00 12.74 -7.35
N VAL A 25 23.45 11.49 -7.53
CA VAL A 25 23.84 10.99 -8.85
C VAL A 25 22.65 10.96 -9.82
N THR A 26 21.47 10.61 -9.31
CA THR A 26 20.24 10.47 -10.11
C THR A 26 19.61 11.83 -10.45
N TRP A 27 19.62 12.77 -9.51
CA TRP A 27 19.03 14.11 -9.63
C TRP A 27 20.08 15.19 -9.34
N PRO A 28 21.07 15.37 -10.24
CA PRO A 28 22.16 16.30 -10.05
C PRO A 28 21.72 17.76 -9.97
N GLU A 29 20.50 18.09 -10.43
CA GLU A 29 19.91 19.43 -10.36
C GLU A 29 19.72 19.95 -8.93
N PHE A 30 19.63 19.06 -7.93
CA PHE A 30 19.56 19.44 -6.53
C PHE A 30 20.95 19.62 -5.89
N GLY A 31 22.01 19.17 -6.56
CA GLY A 31 23.37 19.18 -6.05
C GLY A 31 23.47 18.59 -4.64
N ASN A 32 24.36 19.16 -3.80
CA ASN A 32 24.55 18.70 -2.42
C ASN A 32 23.45 19.19 -1.43
N ASP A 33 22.29 19.67 -1.89
CA ASP A 33 21.15 19.94 -1.00
C ASP A 33 20.50 18.62 -0.54
N ARG A 34 21.05 18.05 0.54
CA ARG A 34 20.58 16.80 1.14
C ARG A 34 19.12 16.86 1.56
N ALA A 35 18.61 18.01 1.98
CA ALA A 35 17.22 18.15 2.36
C ALA A 35 16.29 18.13 1.14
N ALA A 36 16.70 18.72 0.01
CA ALA A 36 15.97 18.62 -1.25
C ALA A 36 15.98 17.19 -1.81
N LEU A 37 17.14 16.53 -1.79
CA LEU A 37 17.27 15.13 -2.19
C LEU A 37 16.38 14.20 -1.35
N LEU A 38 16.33 14.43 -0.03
CA LEU A 38 15.45 13.68 0.86
C LEU A 38 13.97 13.87 0.49
N ARG A 39 13.53 15.11 0.20
CA ARG A 39 12.16 15.35 -0.26
C ARG A 39 11.89 14.61 -1.57
N LYS A 40 12.83 14.64 -2.51
CA LYS A 40 12.71 13.97 -3.80
C LYS A 40 12.62 12.44 -3.65
N LEU A 41 13.40 11.86 -2.75
CA LEU A 41 13.32 10.44 -2.41
C LEU A 41 11.95 10.06 -1.84
N VAL A 42 11.38 10.88 -0.95
CA VAL A 42 10.05 10.63 -0.38
C VAL A 42 8.97 10.71 -1.47
N GLU A 43 9.07 11.67 -2.39
CA GLU A 43 8.16 11.77 -3.54
C GLU A 43 8.22 10.52 -4.44
N ALA A 44 9.44 10.08 -4.79
CA ALA A 44 9.65 8.88 -5.60
C ALA A 44 9.15 7.61 -4.88
N GLY A 45 9.42 7.49 -3.57
CA GLY A 45 8.92 6.38 -2.76
C GLY A 45 7.39 6.37 -2.66
N TRP A 46 6.75 7.54 -2.56
CA TRP A 46 5.29 7.65 -2.53
C TRP A 46 4.64 7.14 -3.81
N GLU A 47 5.22 7.42 -4.97
CA GLU A 47 4.73 6.91 -6.25
C GLU A 47 4.76 5.37 -6.30
N ILE A 48 5.84 4.75 -5.82
CA ILE A 48 5.97 3.29 -5.73
C ILE A 48 4.92 2.70 -4.77
N VAL A 49 4.72 3.33 -3.61
CA VAL A 49 3.70 2.89 -2.63
C VAL A 49 2.31 2.96 -3.24
N ARG A 50 1.99 4.02 -4.00
CA ARG A 50 0.69 4.16 -4.67
C ARG A 50 0.42 3.06 -5.69
N VAL A 51 1.42 2.73 -6.52
CA VAL A 51 1.28 1.64 -7.50
C VAL A 51 1.05 0.31 -6.77
N THR A 52 1.86 0.02 -5.75
CA THR A 52 1.72 -1.20 -4.94
C THR A 52 0.33 -1.31 -4.30
N GLN A 53 -0.20 -0.20 -3.76
CA GLN A 53 -1.55 -0.18 -3.18
C GLN A 53 -2.64 -0.45 -4.23
N ALA A 54 -2.51 0.13 -5.42
CA ALA A 54 -3.45 -0.11 -6.51
C ALA A 54 -3.44 -1.60 -6.93
N ASP A 55 -2.26 -2.19 -7.06
CA ASP A 55 -2.09 -3.61 -7.38
C ASP A 55 -2.69 -4.52 -6.31
N MET A 56 -2.50 -4.20 -5.03
CA MET A 56 -3.12 -4.94 -3.91
C MET A 56 -4.65 -4.87 -3.94
N ILE A 57 -5.22 -3.70 -4.23
CA ILE A 57 -6.68 -3.53 -4.35
C ILE A 57 -7.22 -4.34 -5.52
N GLU A 58 -6.52 -4.31 -6.66
CA GLU A 58 -6.90 -5.05 -7.85
C GLU A 58 -6.80 -6.56 -7.64
N ALA A 59 -5.72 -7.05 -7.03
CA ALA A 59 -5.58 -8.46 -6.66
C ALA A 59 -6.71 -8.92 -5.73
N ARG A 60 -7.09 -8.09 -4.75
CA ARG A 60 -8.23 -8.37 -3.88
C ARG A 60 -9.54 -8.44 -4.66
N ARG A 61 -9.78 -7.50 -5.59
CA ARG A 61 -11.00 -7.49 -6.42
C ARG A 61 -11.09 -8.74 -7.29
N ARG A 62 -9.99 -9.16 -7.91
CA ARG A 62 -9.92 -10.40 -8.68
C ARG A 62 -10.25 -11.61 -7.82
N ALA A 63 -9.64 -11.73 -6.64
CA ALA A 63 -9.94 -12.84 -5.74
C ALA A 63 -11.42 -12.91 -5.35
N VAL A 64 -12.07 -11.76 -5.11
CA VAL A 64 -13.52 -11.69 -4.84
C VAL A 64 -14.33 -12.10 -6.06
N HIS A 65 -13.98 -11.59 -7.25
CA HIS A 65 -14.68 -11.91 -8.49
C HIS A 65 -14.54 -13.40 -8.86
N ASP A 66 -13.33 -13.95 -8.78
CA ASP A 66 -13.04 -15.35 -9.10
C ASP A 66 -13.71 -16.31 -8.10
N GLY A 67 -13.83 -15.90 -6.84
CA GLY A 67 -14.57 -16.65 -5.83
C GLY A 67 -16.10 -16.49 -5.91
N ALA A 68 -16.59 -15.41 -6.51
CA ALA A 68 -18.02 -15.12 -6.59
C ALA A 68 -18.72 -16.17 -7.45
N GLY A 69 -19.65 -16.91 -6.83
CA GLY A 69 -20.38 -17.97 -7.52
C GLY A 69 -19.62 -19.28 -7.72
N ALA A 70 -18.39 -19.39 -7.23
CA ALA A 70 -17.63 -20.65 -7.25
C ALA A 70 -18.33 -21.79 -6.47
N ALA A 71 -19.18 -21.44 -5.52
CA ALA A 71 -20.02 -22.36 -4.75
C ALA A 71 -21.49 -22.37 -5.20
N THR A 72 -21.85 -21.76 -6.34
CA THR A 72 -23.22 -21.79 -6.85
C THR A 72 -23.61 -23.23 -7.17
N GLY A 73 -24.70 -23.71 -6.56
CA GLY A 73 -25.15 -25.10 -6.69
C GLY A 73 -24.46 -26.10 -5.75
N ALA A 74 -23.51 -25.65 -4.90
CA ALA A 74 -22.90 -26.51 -3.89
C ALA A 74 -23.91 -26.94 -2.81
N PHE A 75 -24.95 -26.14 -2.58
CA PHE A 75 -26.06 -26.47 -1.71
C PHE A 75 -27.31 -26.74 -2.54
N PRO A 76 -28.07 -27.81 -2.22
CA PRO A 76 -29.40 -28.03 -2.76
C PRO A 76 -30.30 -26.81 -2.55
N HIS A 77 -31.29 -26.66 -3.41
CA HIS A 77 -32.38 -25.74 -3.14
C HIS A 77 -32.97 -26.04 -1.76
N ASN A 78 -33.29 -24.98 -1.00
CA ASN A 78 -33.99 -25.04 0.29
C ASN A 78 -33.16 -25.53 1.49
N VAL A 79 -31.87 -25.90 1.32
CA VAL A 79 -31.04 -26.47 2.41
C VAL A 79 -30.97 -25.60 3.66
N ALA A 80 -31.04 -24.28 3.52
CA ALA A 80 -31.02 -23.36 4.66
C ALA A 80 -32.26 -23.52 5.56
N VAL A 81 -33.42 -23.79 4.98
CA VAL A 81 -34.67 -24.03 5.73
C VAL A 81 -34.61 -25.39 6.40
N ASP A 82 -34.12 -26.41 5.68
CA ASP A 82 -33.97 -27.77 6.23
C ASP A 82 -33.01 -27.79 7.42
N LEU A 83 -31.86 -27.11 7.32
CA LEU A 83 -30.90 -26.97 8.42
C LEU A 83 -31.46 -26.18 9.60
N THR A 84 -32.29 -25.16 9.36
CA THR A 84 -32.91 -24.36 10.43
C THR A 84 -33.94 -25.18 11.21
N ASN A 85 -34.69 -26.03 10.52
CA ASN A 85 -35.69 -26.92 11.13
C ASN A 85 -35.07 -28.12 11.86
N GLU A 86 -33.78 -28.42 11.62
CA GLU A 86 -33.06 -29.53 12.24
C GLU A 86 -32.54 -29.22 13.64
N TRP A 87 -32.49 -27.95 14.03
CA TRP A 87 -32.04 -27.54 15.36
C TRP A 87 -33.25 -27.47 16.31
N PRO A 88 -33.28 -28.26 17.40
CA PRO A 88 -34.28 -28.08 18.44
C PRO A 88 -34.00 -26.80 19.24
N GLU A 89 -35.06 -26.17 19.76
CA GLU A 89 -35.03 -24.94 20.56
C GLU A 89 -34.03 -24.96 21.73
#